data_AF-A0A377HZ98-F1
#
_entry.id   AF-A0A377HZ98-F1
#
_cell.length_a   1.000
_cell.length_b   1.000
_cell.length_c   1.000
_cell.angle_alpha   90.00
_cell.angle_beta   90.00
_cell.angle_gamma   90.00
#
_symmetry.space_group_name_H-M   'P 1'
#
loop_
_entity.id
_entity.type
_entity.pdbx_description
1 polymer ?
#
loop_
_entity_poly.entity_id
_entity_poly.type
_entity_poly.pdbx_seq_one_letter_code
_entity_poly.pdbx_strand_id
1 'polypeptide(L)'
;MILFAGDPHGNYEHLYPFVKEKKNVALVILGDLQLTSPHELDKLSEYCDIWFIHGNHDSKTVAAFDAIWGSEWKERNIHGKVVDIQGVRIAGLGGVFRGHIWMPPNRPMFFDPIHYCQYMSQEKIWRGGLPLRHRTSIFPSDVEVLESQKADILITHEAPRPHPQGFAVINQLARKMGVSKIFHGHHHDNFDYTPINRNKHCDIFNIGFRSLADIEGNYLLKGVDDRDKK
;
A
#
# COMPACT_ATOMS: atom_id res chain seq x y z
N MET A 1 10.93 16.45 -2.79
CA MET A 1 9.45 16.42 -2.91
C MET A 1 8.98 14.98 -2.78
N ILE A 2 7.90 14.73 -2.03
CA ILE A 2 7.31 13.39 -1.88
C ILE A 2 6.07 13.29 -2.78
N LEU A 3 6.00 12.23 -3.57
CA LEU A 3 4.87 11.91 -4.46
C LEU A 3 4.25 10.58 -4.06
N PHE A 4 2.94 10.47 -4.20
CA PHE A 4 2.18 9.26 -3.95
C PHE A 4 1.59 8.77 -5.27
N ALA A 5 1.91 7.53 -5.65
CA ALA A 5 1.43 6.89 -6.87
C ALA A 5 0.49 5.73 -6.55
N GLY A 6 -0.66 5.72 -7.22
CA GLY A 6 -1.69 4.70 -7.07
C GLY A 6 -1.61 3.66 -8.17
N ASP A 7 -1.68 2.39 -7.79
CA ASP A 7 -2.03 1.26 -8.65
C ASP A 7 -1.40 1.30 -10.07
N PRO A 8 -0.07 1.17 -10.22
CA PRO A 8 0.57 1.15 -11.54
C PRO A 8 0.15 -0.04 -12.42
N HIS A 9 -0.13 -1.19 -11.79
CA HIS A 9 -0.48 -2.46 -12.46
C HIS A 9 0.51 -2.84 -13.56
N GLY A 10 1.80 -2.73 -13.26
CA GLY A 10 2.88 -3.10 -14.18
C GLY A 10 3.18 -2.07 -15.28
N ASN A 11 2.54 -0.89 -15.27
CA ASN A 11 2.85 0.20 -16.20
C ASN A 11 3.20 1.49 -15.45
N TYR A 12 4.45 1.94 -15.64
CA TYR A 12 5.05 3.07 -14.93
C TYR A 12 5.28 4.29 -15.84
N GLU A 13 4.90 4.23 -17.13
CA GLU A 13 5.19 5.28 -18.12
C GLU A 13 4.68 6.66 -17.68
N HIS A 14 3.51 6.70 -17.05
CA HIS A 14 2.87 7.90 -16.56
C HIS A 14 3.66 8.64 -15.45
N LEU A 15 4.62 7.96 -14.79
CA LEU A 15 5.41 8.53 -13.70
C LEU A 15 6.67 9.23 -14.21
N TYR A 16 7.26 8.76 -15.33
CA TYR A 16 8.52 9.26 -15.85
C TYR A 16 8.57 10.77 -16.11
N PRO A 17 7.52 11.41 -16.68
CA PRO A 17 7.52 12.87 -16.85
C PRO A 17 7.78 13.62 -15.54
N PHE A 18 7.18 13.18 -14.44
CA PHE A 18 7.24 13.86 -13.15
C PHE A 18 8.56 13.63 -12.41
N VAL A 19 9.11 12.41 -12.48
CA VAL A 19 10.38 12.08 -11.81
C VAL A 19 11.60 12.56 -12.59
N LYS A 20 11.50 12.74 -13.91
CA LYS A 20 12.59 13.28 -14.74
C LYS A 20 12.68 14.81 -14.68
N GLU A 21 11.56 15.50 -14.58
CA GLU A 21 11.52 16.96 -14.55
C GLU A 21 11.99 17.54 -13.20
N LYS A 22 11.78 16.80 -12.11
CA LYS A 22 12.01 17.28 -10.75
C LYS A 22 13.21 16.58 -10.10
N LYS A 23 14.01 17.31 -9.33
CA LYS A 23 15.13 16.75 -8.56
C LYS A 23 14.67 16.31 -7.16
N ASN A 24 15.36 15.34 -6.57
CA ASN A 24 15.15 14.85 -5.20
C ASN A 24 13.69 14.43 -4.93
N VAL A 25 13.13 13.67 -5.87
CA VAL A 25 11.80 13.07 -5.71
C VAL A 25 11.91 11.81 -4.86
N ALA A 26 11.08 11.71 -3.82
CA ALA A 26 10.75 10.44 -3.20
C ALA A 26 9.38 10.01 -3.72
N LEU A 27 9.32 8.84 -4.35
CA LEU A 27 8.11 8.27 -4.91
C LEU A 27 7.61 7.14 -4.00
N VAL A 28 6.39 7.28 -3.49
CA VAL A 28 5.73 6.32 -2.61
C VAL A 28 4.61 5.63 -3.36
N ILE A 29 4.72 4.33 -3.61
CA ILE A 29 3.73 3.55 -4.38
C ILE A 29 2.78 2.82 -3.44
N LEU A 30 1.47 3.00 -3.64
CA LEU A 30 0.40 2.54 -2.75
C LEU A 30 -0.11 1.12 -3.06
N GLY A 31 0.79 0.23 -3.46
CA GLY A 31 0.46 -1.16 -3.81
C GLY A 31 0.15 -1.38 -5.28
N ASP A 32 -0.16 -2.65 -5.59
CA ASP A 32 -0.41 -3.17 -6.93
C ASP A 32 0.65 -2.74 -7.95
N LEU A 33 1.90 -2.97 -7.57
CA LEU A 33 3.05 -2.80 -8.44
C LEU A 33 2.92 -3.72 -9.64
N GLN A 34 2.50 -4.97 -9.39
CA GLN A 34 2.27 -6.02 -10.39
C GLN A 34 3.48 -6.21 -11.32
N LEU A 35 4.66 -6.25 -10.71
CA LEU A 35 5.92 -6.49 -11.38
C LEU A 35 5.99 -7.94 -11.89
N THR A 36 6.81 -8.16 -12.91
CA THR A 36 7.24 -9.51 -13.34
C THR A 36 8.74 -9.74 -13.15
N SER A 37 9.50 -8.66 -12.92
CA SER A 37 10.92 -8.61 -12.59
C SER A 37 11.22 -7.29 -11.85
N PRO A 38 12.38 -7.13 -11.18
CA PRO A 38 12.73 -5.88 -10.50
C PRO A 38 13.05 -4.70 -11.46
N HIS A 39 13.24 -4.99 -12.76
CA HIS A 39 13.78 -4.07 -13.76
C HIS A 39 13.04 -2.73 -13.87
N GLU A 40 11.72 -2.74 -13.74
CA GLU A 40 10.94 -1.49 -13.82
C GLU A 40 11.20 -0.56 -12.62
N LEU A 41 11.40 -1.12 -11.42
CA LEU A 41 11.82 -0.34 -10.27
C LEU A 41 13.29 0.08 -10.39
N ASP A 42 14.17 -0.80 -10.90
CA ASP A 42 15.58 -0.49 -11.13
C ASP A 42 15.73 0.76 -12.02
N LYS A 43 15.05 0.80 -13.17
CA LYS A 43 15.01 1.97 -14.06
C LYS A 43 14.45 3.22 -13.39
N LEU A 44 13.32 3.07 -12.68
CA LEU A 44 12.64 4.22 -12.06
C LEU A 44 13.50 4.82 -10.94
N SER A 45 14.31 3.99 -10.28
CA SER A 45 15.21 4.39 -9.20
C SER A 45 16.37 5.28 -9.65
N GLU A 46 16.69 5.28 -10.95
CA GLU A 46 17.67 6.20 -11.53
C GLU A 46 17.23 7.67 -11.43
N TYR A 47 15.92 7.91 -11.27
CA TYR A 47 15.33 9.26 -11.26
C TYR A 47 14.77 9.68 -9.89
N CYS A 48 14.49 8.73 -8.99
CA CYS A 48 13.84 9.03 -7.70
C CYS A 48 14.15 7.97 -6.62
N ASP A 49 14.04 8.36 -5.35
CA ASP A 49 14.09 7.42 -4.23
C ASP A 49 12.71 6.75 -4.09
N ILE A 50 12.66 5.42 -4.17
CA ILE A 50 11.39 4.68 -4.23
C ILE A 50 11.12 3.98 -2.91
N TRP A 51 9.89 4.16 -2.44
CA TRP A 51 9.31 3.46 -1.30
C TRP A 51 7.94 2.93 -1.68
N PHE A 52 7.50 1.85 -1.05
CA PHE A 52 6.17 1.33 -1.37
C PHE A 52 5.59 0.48 -0.24
N ILE A 53 4.29 0.26 -0.35
CA ILE A 53 3.61 -0.89 0.23
C ILE A 53 3.19 -1.83 -0.90
N HIS A 54 2.97 -3.09 -0.58
CA HIS A 54 2.44 -4.06 -1.54
C HIS A 54 0.90 -4.01 -1.57
N GLY A 55 0.31 -4.35 -2.71
CA GLY A 55 -1.13 -4.57 -2.87
C GLY A 55 -1.48 -6.05 -2.99
N ASN A 56 -2.72 -6.37 -3.39
CA ASN A 56 -3.15 -7.75 -3.56
C ASN A 56 -2.66 -8.40 -4.86
N HIS A 57 -2.24 -7.61 -5.85
CA HIS A 57 -1.70 -8.13 -7.11
C HIS A 57 -0.24 -8.61 -6.99
N ASP A 58 0.50 -8.13 -5.98
CA ASP A 58 1.92 -8.40 -5.79
C ASP A 58 2.25 -9.82 -5.29
N SER A 59 1.22 -10.62 -4.97
CA SER A 59 1.36 -12.04 -4.69
C SER A 59 0.38 -12.91 -5.49
N LYS A 60 -0.03 -12.45 -6.69
CA LYS A 60 -0.84 -13.28 -7.61
C LYS A 60 -0.01 -14.35 -8.30
N THR A 61 1.26 -14.06 -8.59
CA THR A 61 2.19 -14.98 -9.25
C THR A 61 3.48 -15.05 -8.47
N VAL A 62 4.21 -16.16 -8.63
CA VAL A 62 5.54 -16.32 -8.02
C VAL A 62 6.49 -15.24 -8.54
N ALA A 63 6.41 -14.88 -9.83
CA ALA A 63 7.22 -13.83 -10.43
C ALA A 63 6.96 -12.45 -9.80
N ALA A 64 5.69 -12.10 -9.54
CA ALA A 64 5.35 -10.83 -8.89
C ALA A 64 5.89 -10.77 -7.45
N PHE A 65 5.77 -11.87 -6.72
CA PHE A 65 6.32 -11.96 -5.37
C PHE A 65 7.86 -11.91 -5.38
N ASP A 66 8.50 -12.68 -6.25
CA ASP A 66 9.96 -12.77 -6.33
C ASP A 66 10.59 -11.46 -6.84
N ALA A 67 9.89 -10.68 -7.68
CA ALA A 67 10.34 -9.36 -8.11
C ALA A 67 10.53 -8.39 -6.93
N ILE A 68 9.73 -8.52 -5.87
CA ILE A 68 9.83 -7.71 -4.65
C ILE A 68 10.66 -8.42 -3.58
N TRP A 69 10.19 -9.57 -3.09
CA TRP A 69 10.77 -10.25 -1.93
C TRP A 69 11.97 -11.14 -2.26
N GLY A 70 12.14 -11.49 -3.53
CA GLY A 70 13.32 -12.18 -4.05
C GLY A 70 14.44 -11.22 -4.50
N SER A 71 14.24 -9.92 -4.42
CA SER A 71 15.22 -8.89 -4.79
C SER A 71 15.55 -7.95 -3.63
N GLU A 72 16.42 -6.97 -3.85
CA GLU A 72 16.76 -5.93 -2.87
C GLU A 72 15.59 -4.98 -2.59
N TRP A 73 14.59 -4.93 -3.48
CA TRP A 73 13.41 -4.08 -3.33
C TRP A 73 12.57 -4.38 -2.10
N LYS A 74 12.69 -5.58 -1.52
CA LYS A 74 12.07 -5.92 -0.22
C LYS A 74 12.41 -4.93 0.90
N GLU A 75 13.58 -4.30 0.86
CA GLU A 75 14.03 -3.33 1.87
C GLU A 75 13.30 -1.99 1.75
N ARG A 76 12.75 -1.69 0.56
CA ARG A 76 11.95 -0.49 0.27
C ARG A 76 10.45 -0.68 0.51
N ASN A 77 10.02 -1.90 0.81
CA ASN A 77 8.67 -2.18 1.27
C ASN A 77 8.53 -1.79 2.75
N ILE A 78 7.62 -0.85 3.03
CA ILE A 78 7.44 -0.28 4.37
C ILE A 78 6.20 -0.84 5.11
N HIS A 79 5.60 -1.92 4.62
CA HIS A 79 4.54 -2.61 5.35
C HIS A 79 5.00 -3.01 6.76
N GLY A 80 4.23 -2.61 7.78
CA GLY A 80 4.52 -2.86 9.20
C GLY A 80 5.60 -1.96 9.79
N LYS A 81 6.07 -0.93 9.07
CA LYS A 81 7.18 -0.05 9.48
C LYS A 81 6.78 1.43 9.41
N VAL A 82 7.49 2.24 10.19
CA VAL A 82 7.56 3.71 10.02
C VAL A 82 8.96 4.07 9.52
N VAL A 83 9.04 4.86 8.47
CA VAL A 83 10.31 5.36 7.90
C VAL A 83 10.29 6.88 7.83
N ASP A 84 11.46 7.50 7.95
CA ASP A 84 11.63 8.93 7.63
C ASP A 84 11.92 9.08 6.13
N ILE A 85 11.07 9.83 5.45
CA ILE A 85 11.24 10.19 4.04
C ILE A 85 11.26 11.70 3.98
N GLN A 86 12.43 12.28 3.70
CA GLN A 86 12.63 13.73 3.61
C GLN A 86 12.10 14.51 4.84
N GLY A 87 12.30 13.98 6.05
CA GLY A 87 11.87 14.60 7.31
C GLY A 87 10.41 14.36 7.69
N VAL A 88 9.71 13.48 6.97
CA VAL A 88 8.31 13.10 7.22
C VAL A 88 8.26 11.63 7.64
N ARG A 89 7.63 11.33 8.77
CA ARG A 89 7.45 9.93 9.22
C ARG A 89 6.26 9.32 8.52
N ILE A 90 6.51 8.32 7.68
CA ILE A 90 5.50 7.62 6.90
C ILE A 90 5.38 6.18 7.38
N ALA A 91 4.19 5.80 7.83
CA ALA A 91 3.82 4.44 8.20
C ALA A 91 3.20 3.69 7.01
N GLY A 92 3.51 2.41 6.84
CA GLY A 92 2.92 1.59 5.78
C GLY A 92 2.10 0.41 6.26
N LEU A 93 0.87 0.28 5.77
CA LEU A 93 0.05 -0.93 5.89
C LEU A 93 -0.34 -1.45 4.50
N GLY A 94 0.55 -2.26 3.91
CA GLY A 94 0.27 -2.98 2.66
C GLY A 94 -0.66 -4.17 2.81
N GLY A 95 -1.17 -4.66 1.68
CA GLY A 95 -2.02 -5.85 1.58
C GLY A 95 -3.51 -5.53 1.62
N VAL A 96 -4.33 -6.58 1.66
CA VAL A 96 -5.80 -6.49 1.75
C VAL A 96 -6.38 -7.42 2.82
N PHE A 97 -7.55 -7.08 3.34
CA PHE A 97 -8.28 -7.94 4.27
C PHE A 97 -8.88 -9.13 3.52
N ARG A 98 -8.81 -10.32 4.11
CA ARG A 98 -9.35 -11.56 3.51
C ARG A 98 -10.04 -12.38 4.58
N GLY A 99 -11.28 -12.80 4.34
CA GLY A 99 -12.07 -13.55 5.33
C GLY A 99 -11.42 -14.82 5.87
N HIS A 100 -10.55 -15.47 5.10
CA HIS A 100 -9.77 -16.63 5.56
C HIS A 100 -8.73 -16.29 6.64
N ILE A 101 -8.35 -15.02 6.77
CA ILE A 101 -7.41 -14.48 7.76
C ILE A 101 -8.16 -13.60 8.74
N TRP A 102 -8.67 -12.47 8.24
CA TRP A 102 -9.38 -11.46 8.99
C TRP A 102 -10.16 -10.55 8.02
N MET A 103 -11.45 -10.36 8.31
CA MET A 103 -12.33 -9.42 7.61
C MET A 103 -13.02 -8.54 8.65
N PRO A 104 -12.46 -7.37 8.99
CA PRO A 104 -13.06 -6.45 9.95
C PRO A 104 -14.50 -6.07 9.54
N PRO A 105 -15.43 -5.87 10.50
CA PRO A 105 -15.24 -5.87 11.95
C PRO A 105 -15.32 -7.26 12.60
N ASN A 106 -15.37 -8.35 11.82
CA ASN A 106 -15.43 -9.69 12.38
C ASN A 106 -14.13 -10.05 13.12
N ARG A 107 -14.24 -11.02 14.03
CA ARG A 107 -13.06 -11.55 14.72
C ARG A 107 -12.09 -12.17 13.70
N PRO A 108 -10.77 -11.99 13.87
CA PRO A 108 -9.79 -12.65 13.03
C PRO A 108 -9.83 -14.17 13.24
N MET A 109 -9.63 -14.92 12.17
CA MET A 109 -9.40 -16.37 12.20
C MET A 109 -7.98 -16.67 12.67
N PHE A 110 -7.02 -15.85 12.22
CA PHE A 110 -5.60 -15.99 12.57
C PHE A 110 -5.03 -14.62 12.94
N PHE A 111 -4.22 -14.61 13.98
CA PHE A 111 -3.65 -13.39 14.55
C PHE A 111 -2.42 -12.90 13.78
N ASP A 112 -1.56 -13.83 13.39
CA ASP A 112 -0.30 -13.56 12.68
C ASP A 112 0.02 -14.72 11.69
N PRO A 113 1.07 -14.59 10.85
CA PRO A 113 1.48 -15.63 9.92
C PRO A 113 1.88 -16.97 10.57
N ILE A 114 2.44 -16.96 11.78
CA ILE A 114 2.86 -18.17 12.50
C ILE A 114 1.64 -18.93 12.97
N HIS A 115 0.67 -18.24 13.57
CA HIS A 115 -0.62 -18.78 13.97
C HIS A 115 -1.31 -19.42 12.76
N TYR A 116 -1.34 -18.76 11.59
CA TYR A 116 -1.86 -19.40 10.37
C TYR A 116 -1.14 -20.71 10.04
N CYS A 117 0.19 -20.70 10.00
CA CYS A 117 0.99 -21.87 9.59
C CYS A 117 0.84 -23.06 10.55
N GLN A 118 0.60 -22.83 11.84
CA GLN A 118 0.41 -23.89 12.84
C GLN A 118 -0.87 -24.72 12.60
N TYR A 119 -1.87 -24.15 11.93
CA TYR A 119 -3.18 -24.80 11.69
C TYR A 119 -3.33 -25.34 10.26
N MET A 120 -2.28 -25.29 9.45
CA MET A 120 -2.33 -25.66 8.04
C MET A 120 -1.49 -26.90 7.75
N SER A 121 -1.94 -27.72 6.80
CA SER A 121 -1.16 -28.85 6.32
C SER A 121 0.09 -28.36 5.58
N GLN A 122 1.15 -29.17 5.59
CA GLN A 122 2.42 -28.86 4.90
C GLN A 122 2.22 -28.58 3.40
N GLU A 123 1.26 -29.23 2.76
CA GLU A 123 0.92 -29.00 1.34
C GLU A 123 0.44 -27.57 1.04
N LYS A 124 -0.12 -26.88 2.05
CA LYS A 124 -0.55 -25.48 1.92
C LYS A 124 0.57 -24.48 2.22
N ILE A 125 1.66 -24.94 2.85
CA ILE A 125 2.80 -24.09 3.20
C ILE A 125 3.63 -23.84 1.94
N TRP A 126 3.82 -22.56 1.59
CA TRP A 126 4.62 -22.18 0.43
C TRP A 126 5.95 -21.59 0.88
N ARG A 127 7.06 -22.25 0.49
CA ARG A 127 8.43 -21.88 0.84
C ARG A 127 8.61 -21.60 2.34
N GLY A 128 8.12 -22.51 3.18
CA GLY A 128 8.27 -22.43 4.64
C GLY A 128 7.44 -21.34 5.33
N GLY A 129 6.42 -20.80 4.68
CA GLY A 129 5.49 -19.85 5.31
C GLY A 129 4.12 -19.83 4.64
N LEU A 130 3.46 -18.66 4.71
CA LEU A 130 2.12 -18.48 4.16
C LEU A 130 2.02 -18.93 2.69
N PRO A 131 0.88 -19.53 2.29
CA PRO A 131 0.54 -19.70 0.88
C PRO A 131 0.71 -18.36 0.15
N LEU A 132 1.14 -18.41 -1.12
CA LEU A 132 1.46 -17.22 -1.89
C LEU A 132 0.37 -16.12 -1.81
N ARG A 133 -0.91 -16.49 -1.96
CA ARG A 133 -2.06 -15.57 -1.83
C ARG A 133 -2.10 -14.80 -0.50
N HIS A 134 -1.67 -15.43 0.59
CA HIS A 134 -1.75 -14.85 1.93
C HIS A 134 -0.51 -14.03 2.30
N ARG A 135 0.53 -14.00 1.46
CA ARG A 135 1.70 -13.12 1.63
C ARG A 135 1.35 -11.63 1.58
N THR A 136 0.18 -11.29 1.05
CA THR A 136 -0.35 -9.91 0.97
C THR A 136 -1.66 -9.76 1.75
N SER A 137 -1.92 -10.64 2.73
CA SER A 137 -3.06 -10.50 3.64
C SER A 137 -2.68 -9.67 4.84
N ILE A 138 -3.57 -8.78 5.25
CA ILE A 138 -3.41 -8.03 6.50
C ILE A 138 -3.82 -8.94 7.67
N PHE A 139 -2.89 -9.14 8.59
CA PHE A 139 -3.10 -9.81 9.87
C PHE A 139 -3.32 -8.77 10.99
N PRO A 140 -4.01 -9.13 12.08
CA PRO A 140 -4.08 -8.30 13.28
C PRO A 140 -2.71 -7.85 13.79
N SER A 141 -1.70 -8.73 13.76
CA SER A 141 -0.33 -8.40 14.16
C SER A 141 0.26 -7.22 13.40
N ASP A 142 -0.07 -7.07 12.12
CA ASP A 142 0.46 -5.98 11.28
C ASP A 142 -0.07 -4.63 11.74
N VAL A 143 -1.34 -4.60 12.19
CA VAL A 143 -1.97 -3.42 12.78
C VAL A 143 -1.38 -3.14 14.15
N GLU A 144 -1.28 -4.15 15.04
CA GLU A 144 -0.77 -3.95 16.41
C GLU A 144 0.66 -3.41 16.45
N VAL A 145 1.55 -3.88 15.56
CA VAL A 145 2.92 -3.37 15.46
C VAL A 145 2.94 -1.87 15.16
N LEU A 146 2.07 -1.41 14.26
CA LEU A 146 1.98 -0.01 13.88
C LEU A 146 1.28 0.85 14.94
N GLU A 147 0.26 0.33 15.65
CA GLU A 147 -0.50 1.07 16.66
C GLU A 147 0.37 1.66 17.79
N SER A 148 1.49 1.01 18.10
CA SER A 148 2.45 1.46 19.12
C SER A 148 3.39 2.57 18.65
N GLN A 149 3.41 2.88 17.35
CA GLN A 149 4.33 3.83 16.73
C GLN A 149 3.66 5.18 16.47
N LYS A 150 4.47 6.19 16.12
CA LYS A 150 4.00 7.53 15.72
C LYS A 150 4.46 7.85 14.31
N ALA A 151 3.54 8.38 13.51
CA ALA A 151 3.80 8.82 12.14
C ALA A 151 2.99 10.08 11.82
N ASP A 152 3.41 10.80 10.79
CA ASP A 152 2.72 11.97 10.28
C ASP A 152 1.72 11.55 9.18
N ILE A 153 2.11 10.55 8.37
CA ILE A 153 1.32 9.98 7.27
C ILE A 153 1.16 8.47 7.47
N LEU A 154 -0.04 7.94 7.21
CA LEU A 154 -0.27 6.51 7.02
C LEU A 154 -0.57 6.23 5.55
N ILE A 155 0.19 5.35 4.92
CA ILE A 155 -0.14 4.81 3.60
C ILE A 155 -0.74 3.42 3.74
N THR A 156 -1.85 3.18 3.05
CA THR A 156 -2.53 1.87 3.04
C THR A 156 -2.87 1.46 1.61
N HIS A 157 -3.01 0.17 1.34
CA HIS A 157 -3.56 -0.24 0.05
C HIS A 157 -5.10 -0.21 0.14
N GLU A 158 -5.65 -0.87 1.16
CA GLU A 158 -7.08 -0.81 1.50
C GLU A 158 -7.55 0.58 1.91
N ALA A 159 -8.80 0.93 1.57
CA ALA A 159 -9.37 2.22 1.96
C ALA A 159 -9.79 2.26 3.43
N PRO A 160 -9.65 3.41 4.12
CA PRO A 160 -10.33 3.68 5.37
C PRO A 160 -11.82 4.04 5.14
N ARG A 161 -12.62 4.08 6.20
CA ARG A 161 -13.92 4.78 6.14
C ARG A 161 -13.67 6.31 6.00
N PRO A 162 -14.57 7.08 5.37
CA PRO A 162 -15.94 6.75 4.95
C PRO A 162 -16.09 6.13 3.55
N HIS A 163 -15.02 5.61 2.93
CA HIS A 163 -15.15 4.90 1.66
C HIS A 163 -16.23 3.81 1.74
N PRO A 164 -17.08 3.62 0.71
CA PRO A 164 -18.12 2.59 0.73
C PRO A 164 -17.59 1.18 1.00
N GLN A 165 -16.37 0.90 0.54
CA GLN A 165 -15.67 -0.37 0.73
C GLN A 165 -14.58 -0.28 1.83
N GLY A 166 -14.54 0.82 2.58
CA GLY A 166 -13.46 1.11 3.50
C GLY A 166 -13.61 0.50 4.89
N PHE A 167 -12.47 0.35 5.56
CA PHE A 167 -12.36 -0.34 6.85
C PHE A 167 -12.13 0.63 8.01
N ALA A 168 -13.01 0.57 9.01
CA ALA A 168 -12.91 1.42 10.20
C ALA A 168 -11.63 1.18 11.03
N VAL A 169 -11.05 -0.03 10.93
CA VAL A 169 -9.81 -0.36 11.64
C VAL A 169 -8.63 0.50 11.18
N ILE A 170 -8.60 0.90 9.90
CA ILE A 170 -7.55 1.80 9.38
C ILE A 170 -7.70 3.20 9.99
N ASN A 171 -8.94 3.70 10.14
CA ASN A 171 -9.18 4.97 10.84
C ASN A 171 -8.74 4.91 12.30
N GLN A 172 -8.95 3.78 12.97
CA GLN A 172 -8.55 3.59 14.36
C GLN A 172 -7.02 3.53 14.50
N LEU A 173 -6.35 2.83 13.59
CA LEU A 173 -4.89 2.79 13.49
C LEU A 173 -4.33 4.20 13.31
N ALA A 174 -4.83 4.94 12.31
CA ALA A 174 -4.47 6.33 12.06
C ALA A 174 -4.58 7.20 13.33
N ARG A 175 -5.71 7.11 14.05
CA ARG A 175 -5.93 7.83 15.30
C ARG A 175 -4.92 7.45 16.39
N LYS A 176 -4.63 6.15 16.59
CA LYS A 176 -3.69 5.67 17.61
C LYS A 176 -2.25 6.13 17.31
N MET A 177 -1.88 6.11 16.04
CA MET A 177 -0.58 6.59 15.56
C MET A 177 -0.45 8.12 15.57
N GLY A 178 -1.56 8.84 15.63
CA GLY A 178 -1.57 10.31 15.59
C GLY A 178 -1.28 10.88 14.20
N VAL A 179 -1.59 10.13 13.14
CA VAL A 179 -1.37 10.59 11.75
C VAL A 179 -2.38 11.68 11.37
N SER A 180 -1.94 12.61 10.54
CA SER A 180 -2.76 13.71 10.03
C SER A 180 -3.17 13.52 8.57
N LYS A 181 -2.57 12.57 7.84
CA LYS A 181 -2.95 12.25 6.46
C LYS A 181 -2.95 10.74 6.23
N ILE A 182 -3.94 10.25 5.46
CA ILE A 182 -3.99 8.89 4.93
C ILE A 182 -3.97 8.94 3.41
N PHE A 183 -3.08 8.18 2.78
CA PHE A 183 -3.10 7.95 1.33
C PHE A 183 -3.39 6.48 1.06
N HIS A 184 -4.35 6.18 0.18
CA HIS A 184 -4.65 4.80 -0.20
C HIS A 184 -4.90 4.58 -1.69
N GLY A 185 -4.72 3.33 -2.14
CA GLY A 185 -4.99 2.87 -3.51
C GLY A 185 -6.17 1.90 -3.60
N HIS A 186 -5.97 0.80 -4.31
CA HIS A 186 -6.81 -0.42 -4.41
C HIS A 186 -8.10 -0.31 -5.21
N HIS A 187 -8.89 0.75 -5.00
CA HIS A 187 -10.23 0.83 -5.59
C HIS A 187 -10.27 1.41 -7.01
N HIS A 188 -9.10 1.82 -7.54
CA HIS A 188 -8.90 2.33 -8.91
C HIS A 188 -9.67 3.61 -9.28
N ASP A 189 -10.51 4.11 -8.39
CA ASP A 189 -11.17 5.40 -8.46
C ASP A 189 -10.32 6.50 -7.80
N ASN A 190 -10.68 7.75 -8.07
CA ASN A 190 -10.11 8.92 -7.40
C ASN A 190 -11.17 9.52 -6.48
N PHE A 191 -11.56 8.73 -5.47
CA PHE A 191 -12.65 9.06 -4.57
C PHE A 191 -12.39 10.36 -3.80
N ASP A 192 -13.31 11.32 -3.92
CA ASP A 192 -13.21 12.60 -3.22
C ASP A 192 -13.84 12.52 -1.82
N TYR A 193 -12.98 12.59 -0.81
CA TYR A 193 -13.41 12.60 0.59
C TYR A 193 -13.83 13.97 1.11
N THR A 194 -13.48 15.07 0.43
CA THR A 194 -13.77 16.45 0.86
C THR A 194 -15.23 16.65 1.30
N PRO A 195 -16.26 16.17 0.57
CA PRO A 195 -17.65 16.38 0.98
C PRO A 195 -18.11 15.52 2.17
N ILE A 196 -17.39 14.45 2.51
CA ILE A 196 -17.87 13.43 3.47
C ILE A 196 -16.94 13.16 4.65
N ASN A 197 -15.67 13.57 4.59
CA ASN A 197 -14.74 13.40 5.69
C ASN A 197 -15.09 14.35 6.84
N ARG A 198 -15.60 13.78 7.94
CA ARG A 198 -15.96 14.55 9.14
C ARG A 198 -14.80 14.68 10.12
N ASN A 199 -13.68 13.99 9.89
CA ASN A 199 -12.53 14.05 10.77
C ASN A 199 -11.63 15.24 10.39
N LYS A 200 -11.68 16.30 11.19
CA LYS A 200 -10.88 17.52 10.97
C LYS A 200 -9.39 17.36 11.30
N HIS A 201 -8.99 16.24 11.88
CA HIS A 201 -7.61 15.99 12.31
C HIS A 201 -6.85 15.06 11.37
N CYS A 202 -7.54 14.45 10.40
CA CYS A 202 -6.93 13.50 9.48
C CYS A 202 -7.60 13.58 8.11
N ASP A 203 -6.84 14.06 7.13
CA ASP A 203 -7.24 14.09 5.73
C ASP A 203 -7.05 12.73 5.08
N ILE A 204 -7.88 12.41 4.08
CA ILE A 204 -7.87 11.11 3.40
C ILE A 204 -7.83 11.36 1.91
N PHE A 205 -6.89 10.70 1.22
CA PHE A 205 -6.67 10.83 -0.20
C PHE A 205 -6.66 9.44 -0.85
N ASN A 206 -7.47 9.27 -1.90
CA ASN A 206 -7.47 8.06 -2.71
C ASN A 206 -6.65 8.29 -3.97
N ILE A 207 -5.45 7.75 -4.06
CA ILE A 207 -4.68 7.83 -5.31
C ILE A 207 -5.07 6.64 -6.16
N GLY A 208 -5.93 6.90 -7.15
CA GLY A 208 -6.53 5.87 -8.00
C GLY A 208 -5.58 5.28 -9.04
N PHE A 209 -6.17 4.52 -9.96
CA PHE A 209 -5.43 3.82 -11.01
C PHE A 209 -4.50 4.76 -11.79
N ARG A 210 -3.20 4.44 -11.77
CA ARG A 210 -2.15 5.21 -12.47
C ARG A 210 -2.25 6.72 -12.22
N SER A 211 -2.64 7.09 -11.00
CA SER A 211 -2.76 8.47 -10.57
C SER A 211 -1.55 8.86 -9.73
N LEU A 212 -1.29 10.16 -9.65
CA LEU A 212 -0.15 10.74 -8.96
C LEU A 212 -0.58 11.99 -8.21
N ALA A 213 -0.22 12.08 -6.94
CA ALA A 213 -0.44 13.26 -6.12
C ALA A 213 0.83 13.67 -5.38
N ASP A 214 0.88 14.94 -4.97
CA ASP A 214 1.89 15.43 -4.03
C ASP A 214 1.51 15.13 -2.56
N ILE A 215 2.40 15.50 -1.64
CA ILE A 215 2.20 15.33 -0.19
C ILE A 215 1.04 16.12 0.41
N GLU A 216 0.56 17.15 -0.28
CA GLU A 216 -0.63 17.89 0.12
C GLU A 216 -1.92 17.27 -0.43
N GLY A 217 -1.81 16.16 -1.18
CA GLY A 217 -2.95 15.48 -1.78
C GLY A 217 -3.43 16.14 -3.07
N ASN A 218 -2.67 17.09 -3.63
CA ASN A 218 -3.01 17.67 -4.93
C ASN A 218 -2.63 16.69 -6.02
N TYR A 219 -3.59 16.35 -6.88
CA TYR A 219 -3.30 15.50 -8.03
C TYR A 219 -2.46 16.25 -9.06
N LEU A 220 -1.31 15.65 -9.40
CA LEU A 220 -0.50 16.02 -10.56
C LEU A 220 -0.97 15.27 -11.81
N LEU A 221 -1.54 14.07 -11.61
CA LEU A 221 -2.18 13.28 -12.65
C LEU A 221 -3.35 12.50 -12.04
N LYS A 222 -4.54 12.66 -12.63
CA LYS A 222 -5.68 11.78 -12.38
C LYS A 222 -5.76 10.78 -13.53
N GLY A 223 -5.30 9.56 -13.27
CA GLY A 223 -5.42 8.46 -14.23
C GLY A 223 -6.89 8.09 -14.43
N VAL A 224 -7.22 7.65 -15.65
CA VAL A 224 -8.52 7.08 -15.99
C VAL A 224 -8.32 5.59 -16.20
N ASP A 225 -9.07 4.77 -15.48
CA ASP A 225 -9.09 3.34 -15.71
C ASP A 225 -9.71 3.05 -17.07
N ASP A 226 -8.88 2.62 -18.02
CA ASP A 226 -9.24 2.29 -19.39
C ASP A 226 -9.34 0.78 -19.62
N ARG A 227 -9.19 -0.03 -18.55
CA ARG A 227 -9.26 -1.49 -18.65
C ARG A 227 -10.66 -1.99 -19.03
N ASP A 228 -11.70 -1.27 -18.62
CA ASP A 228 -13.09 -1.59 -18.97
C ASP A 228 -13.47 -1.15 -20.41
N LYS A 229 -12.57 -0.45 -21.13
CA LYS A 229 -12.79 0.01 -22.51
C LYS A 229 -12.27 -0.98 -23.56
N LYS A 230 -11.82 -2.16 -23.16
CA LYS A 230 -11.29 -3.22 -24.04
C LYS A 230 -12.21 -4.43 -24.11
#